data_AF-R5LV30-F1
#
_entry.id   AF-R5LV30-F1
#
_cell.length_a   1.000
_cell.length_b   1.000
_cell.length_c   1.000
_cell.angle_alpha   90.00
_cell.angle_beta   90.00
_cell.angle_gamma   90.00
#
_symmetry.space_group_name_H-M   'P 1'
#
loop_
_entity.id
_entity.type
_entity.pdbx_description
1 polymer ?
#
loop_
_entity_poly.entity_id
_entity_poly.type
_entity_poly.pdbx_seq_one_letter_code
_entity_poly.pdbx_strand_id
1 'polypeptide(L)'
;MERSGADVVDGAWQRFTSAGLSEPMFPCQTHDTKRYLSLMLCQNIVSNRMWGRLFRRSLYTDHGITLVPGVDYSEDYSIMTRLMFYASRSFINDVVYFYSDENAASYTHTRSERHLRSYLKANRIVLDFFKENDSHCIYNVPLQLGMINALRCVRIDGYSFAEADKLLPYRPSGVLFRILAAMFRGTCPFRLANLAYLTVRKIYSRLF
;
A
#
# COMPACT_ATOMS: atom_id res chain seq x y z
N MET A 1 6.88 -14.15 17.36
CA MET A 1 5.75 -15.09 17.20
C MET A 1 5.54 -15.90 18.45
N GLU A 2 6.51 -16.69 18.93
CA GLU A 2 6.36 -17.47 20.16
C GLU A 2 6.08 -16.60 21.40
N ARG A 3 6.86 -15.51 21.60
CA ARG A 3 6.69 -14.62 22.76
C ARG A 3 5.49 -13.68 22.65
N SER A 4 5.21 -13.16 21.45
CA SER A 4 4.18 -12.13 21.24
C SER A 4 2.82 -12.69 20.80
N GLY A 5 2.74 -13.96 20.40
CA GLY A 5 1.57 -14.54 19.73
C GLY A 5 1.31 -13.99 18.33
N ALA A 6 2.04 -12.95 17.90
CA ALA A 6 1.76 -12.22 16.66
C ALA A 6 1.87 -13.08 15.41
N ASP A 7 1.03 -12.78 14.43
CA ASP A 7 1.00 -13.46 13.13
C ASP A 7 1.95 -12.85 12.12
N VAL A 8 2.28 -11.57 12.29
CA VAL A 8 3.31 -10.85 11.53
C VAL A 8 4.28 -10.17 12.48
N VAL A 9 5.58 -10.35 12.24
CA VAL A 9 6.65 -9.65 12.98
C VAL A 9 7.53 -8.91 12.00
N ASP A 10 7.56 -7.58 12.12
CA ASP A 10 8.46 -6.73 11.34
C ASP A 10 9.81 -6.56 12.04
N GLY A 11 10.91 -6.62 11.29
CA GLY A 11 12.23 -6.23 11.79
C GLY A 11 12.79 -4.99 11.09
N ALA A 12 13.80 -4.39 11.72
CA ALA A 12 14.57 -3.33 11.11
C ALA A 12 15.44 -3.89 9.98
N TRP A 13 15.90 -3.00 9.11
CA TRP A 13 16.73 -3.35 7.97
C TRP A 13 17.69 -2.22 7.63
N GLN A 14 18.77 -2.55 6.94
CA GLN A 14 19.74 -1.59 6.45
C GLN A 14 19.93 -1.75 4.94
N ARG A 15 20.29 -0.65 4.28
CA ARG A 15 20.79 -0.72 2.91
C ARG A 15 22.27 -1.05 2.94
N PHE A 16 22.66 -1.96 2.06
CA PHE A 16 24.04 -2.22 1.72
C PHE A 16 24.33 -1.56 0.37
N THR A 17 25.29 -0.62 0.38
CA THR A 17 25.71 0.13 -0.81
C THR A 17 27.23 0.06 -0.92
N SER A 18 27.77 0.45 -2.07
CA SER A 18 29.22 0.57 -2.27
C SER A 18 29.91 1.54 -1.30
N ALA A 19 29.16 2.48 -0.71
CA ALA A 19 29.64 3.41 0.32
C ALA A 19 29.54 2.84 1.76
N GLY A 20 29.05 1.61 1.92
CA GLY A 20 28.84 0.94 3.21
C GLY A 20 27.36 0.74 3.58
N LEU A 21 27.13 0.46 4.87
CA LEU A 21 25.79 0.26 5.44
C LEU A 21 25.11 1.60 5.74
N SER A 22 23.83 1.71 5.41
CA SER A 22 23.01 2.85 5.84
C SER A 22 22.67 2.78 7.33
N GLU A 23 22.14 3.87 7.87
CA GLU A 23 21.44 3.82 9.16
C GLU A 23 20.29 2.79 9.15
N PRO A 24 20.01 2.11 10.28
CA PRO A 24 18.87 1.22 10.41
C PRO A 24 17.54 1.92 10.15
N MET A 25 16.73 1.32 9.30
CA MET A 25 15.36 1.72 9.05
C MET A 25 14.42 0.88 9.90
N PHE A 26 13.98 1.47 11.01
CA PHE A 26 13.09 0.81 11.95
C PHE A 26 11.68 0.58 11.37
N PRO A 27 10.97 -0.47 11.82
CA PRO A 27 9.56 -0.66 11.49
C PRO A 27 8.67 0.49 11.98
N CYS A 28 7.44 0.54 11.49
CA CYS A 28 6.43 1.42 12.07
C CYS A 28 6.19 1.03 13.54
N GLN A 29 6.33 2.00 14.43
CA GLN A 29 6.32 1.79 15.89
C GLN A 29 4.90 1.73 16.49
N THR A 30 3.85 1.70 15.66
CA THR A 30 2.49 1.52 16.16
C THR A 30 2.24 0.04 16.50
N HIS A 31 1.74 -0.22 17.70
CA HIS A 31 1.29 -1.55 18.13
C HIS A 31 -0.16 -1.83 17.72
N ASP A 32 -0.91 -0.79 17.31
CA ASP A 32 -2.27 -0.95 16.81
C ASP A 32 -2.23 -1.46 15.36
N THR A 33 -2.64 -2.71 15.19
CA THR A 33 -2.67 -3.36 13.87
C THR A 33 -3.71 -2.73 12.95
N LYS A 34 -4.87 -2.29 13.48
CA LYS A 34 -5.89 -1.62 12.67
C LYS A 34 -5.38 -0.28 12.15
N ARG A 35 -4.75 0.50 13.02
CA ARG A 35 -4.09 1.75 12.62
C ARG A 35 -3.02 1.49 11.57
N TYR A 36 -2.15 0.49 11.79
CA TYR A 36 -1.11 0.12 10.82
C TYR A 36 -1.68 -0.22 9.45
N LEU A 37 -2.75 -1.02 9.39
CA LEU A 37 -3.44 -1.37 8.16
C LEU A 37 -4.07 -0.14 7.49
N SER A 38 -4.74 0.72 8.25
CA SER A 38 -5.30 1.98 7.73
C SER A 38 -4.24 2.87 7.08
N LEU A 39 -3.06 2.96 7.68
CA LEU A 39 -1.92 3.69 7.09
C LEU A 39 -1.37 3.00 5.85
N MET A 40 -1.35 1.66 5.82
CA MET A 40 -0.91 0.88 4.66
C MET A 40 -1.86 1.06 3.47
N LEU A 41 -3.17 1.01 3.71
CA LEU A 41 -4.21 1.23 2.70
C LEU A 41 -4.13 2.62 2.07
N CYS A 42 -3.73 3.64 2.83
CA CYS A 42 -3.48 5.00 2.32
C CYS A 42 -2.27 5.12 1.38
N GLN A 43 -1.42 4.08 1.30
CA GLN A 43 -0.21 3.97 0.49
C GLN A 43 0.86 5.02 0.75
N ASN A 44 2.13 4.61 0.66
CA ASN A 44 3.29 5.50 0.84
C ASN A 44 3.32 6.24 2.20
N ILE A 45 2.73 5.64 3.25
CA ILE A 45 2.82 6.13 4.65
C ILE A 45 3.62 5.15 5.49
N VAL A 46 3.24 3.87 5.45
CA VAL A 46 4.01 2.76 6.02
C VAL A 46 4.46 1.83 4.91
N SER A 47 5.56 1.12 5.15
CA SER A 47 6.07 0.15 4.18
C SER A 47 5.13 -1.06 4.08
N ASN A 48 4.90 -1.49 2.85
CA ASN A 48 4.20 -2.72 2.47
C ASN A 48 5.17 -3.80 1.99
N ARG A 49 6.48 -3.64 2.21
CA ARG A 49 7.48 -4.64 1.83
C ARG A 49 7.16 -5.99 2.45
N MET A 50 7.36 -7.09 1.73
CA MET A 50 7.22 -8.43 2.29
C MET A 50 8.50 -8.92 3.00
N TRP A 51 9.68 -8.51 2.52
CA TRP A 51 10.96 -8.90 3.11
C TRP A 51 11.22 -8.18 4.45
N GLY A 52 12.14 -8.74 5.25
CA GLY A 52 12.44 -8.26 6.61
C GLY A 52 11.28 -8.47 7.58
N ARG A 53 10.41 -9.45 7.29
CA ARG A 53 9.29 -9.85 8.14
C ARG A 53 9.20 -11.36 8.24
N LEU A 54 8.62 -11.82 9.34
CA LEU A 54 8.16 -13.20 9.48
C LEU A 54 6.64 -13.24 9.46
N PHE A 55 6.10 -14.27 8.83
CA PHE A 55 4.66 -14.49 8.70
C PHE A 55 4.29 -15.88 9.21
N ARG A 56 3.20 -15.94 9.98
CA ARG A 56 2.58 -17.22 10.33
C ARG A 56 1.97 -17.81 9.06
N ARG A 57 2.39 -19.04 8.72
CA ARG A 57 1.95 -19.72 7.48
C ARG A 57 0.43 -19.80 7.34
N SER A 58 -0.27 -20.02 8.46
CA SER A 58 -1.74 -20.13 8.49
C SER A 58 -2.45 -18.88 7.96
N LEU A 59 -1.86 -17.69 8.06
CA LEU A 59 -2.44 -16.47 7.45
C LEU A 59 -2.63 -16.60 5.94
N TYR A 60 -1.71 -17.29 5.26
CA TYR A 60 -1.81 -17.51 3.82
C TYR A 60 -2.77 -18.64 3.50
N THR A 61 -2.62 -19.78 4.19
CA THR A 61 -3.34 -21.01 3.85
C THR A 61 -4.81 -20.95 4.22
N ASP A 62 -5.13 -20.42 5.41
CA ASP A 62 -6.48 -20.47 5.96
C ASP A 62 -7.40 -19.42 5.31
N HIS A 63 -6.80 -18.34 4.78
CA HIS A 63 -7.51 -17.27 4.09
C HIS A 63 -7.31 -17.27 2.57
N GLY A 64 -6.60 -18.27 2.02
CA GLY A 64 -6.38 -18.40 0.57
C GLY A 64 -5.64 -17.21 -0.05
N ILE A 65 -4.78 -16.53 0.70
CA ILE A 65 -4.07 -15.35 0.22
C ILE A 65 -2.80 -15.79 -0.50
N THR A 66 -2.75 -15.58 -1.81
CA THR A 66 -1.56 -15.86 -2.63
C THR A 66 -1.23 -14.67 -3.54
N LEU A 67 0.01 -14.67 -4.03
CA LEU A 67 0.42 -13.80 -5.14
C LEU A 67 -0.48 -14.07 -6.35
N VAL A 68 -0.82 -12.99 -7.06
CA VAL A 68 -1.70 -13.05 -8.23
C VAL A 68 -0.84 -12.90 -9.48
N PRO A 69 -0.79 -13.91 -10.38
CA PRO A 69 -0.01 -13.84 -11.61
C PRO A 69 -0.35 -12.61 -12.46
N GLY A 70 0.68 -11.98 -13.03
CA GLY A 70 0.53 -10.78 -13.86
C GLY A 70 0.32 -9.47 -13.08
N VAL A 71 0.62 -9.50 -11.78
CA VAL A 71 0.85 -8.34 -10.91
C VAL A 71 2.30 -8.40 -10.47
N ASP A 72 3.19 -7.76 -11.23
CA ASP A 72 4.65 -7.80 -11.03
C ASP A 72 5.19 -6.53 -10.35
N TYR A 73 4.31 -5.56 -10.12
CA TYR A 73 4.60 -4.32 -9.44
C TYR A 73 3.46 -3.99 -8.48
N SER A 74 3.81 -3.70 -7.23
CA SER A 74 2.87 -3.50 -6.11
C SER A 74 2.09 -4.76 -5.70
N GLU A 75 2.60 -5.93 -6.06
CA GLU A 75 2.21 -7.24 -5.53
C GLU A 75 2.28 -7.28 -4.00
N ASP A 76 3.37 -6.75 -3.44
CA ASP A 76 3.59 -6.56 -2.00
C ASP A 76 2.42 -5.83 -1.33
N TYR A 77 1.95 -4.73 -1.94
CA TYR A 77 0.78 -3.99 -1.44
C TYR A 77 -0.47 -4.89 -1.39
N SER A 78 -0.71 -5.64 -2.47
CA SER A 78 -1.90 -6.50 -2.58
C SER A 78 -1.88 -7.63 -1.55
N ILE A 79 -0.71 -8.19 -1.25
CA ILE A 79 -0.56 -9.29 -0.29
C ILE A 79 -0.63 -8.75 1.13
N MET A 80 0.21 -7.76 1.44
CA MET A 80 0.34 -7.26 2.80
C MET A 80 -0.96 -6.70 3.35
N THR A 81 -1.74 -5.96 2.56
CA THR A 81 -3.03 -5.42 3.01
C THR A 81 -4.05 -6.51 3.33
N ARG A 82 -4.09 -7.59 2.53
CA ARG A 82 -4.98 -8.75 2.77
C ARG A 82 -4.55 -9.57 3.98
N LEU A 83 -3.25 -9.80 4.16
CA LEU A 83 -2.73 -10.51 5.34
C LEU A 83 -2.97 -9.71 6.61
N MET A 84 -2.66 -8.42 6.57
CA MET A 84 -2.82 -7.52 7.72
C MET A 84 -4.28 -7.33 8.15
N PHE A 85 -5.25 -7.65 7.29
CA PHE A 85 -6.67 -7.64 7.64
C PHE A 85 -7.01 -8.70 8.71
N TYR A 86 -6.36 -9.87 8.62
CA TYR A 86 -6.57 -10.98 9.57
C TYR A 86 -5.50 -11.05 10.67
N ALA A 87 -4.31 -10.51 10.40
CA ALA A 87 -3.17 -10.68 11.27
C ALA A 87 -3.22 -9.80 12.53
N SER A 88 -2.61 -10.31 13.59
CA SER A 88 -2.01 -9.49 14.65
C SER A 88 -0.55 -9.17 14.33
N ARG A 89 -0.14 -7.90 14.51
CA ARG A 89 1.23 -7.45 14.23
C ARG A 89 2.04 -7.18 15.50
N SER A 90 3.32 -7.52 15.44
CA SER A 90 4.35 -6.97 16.33
C SER A 90 5.58 -6.53 15.53
N PHE A 91 6.56 -5.93 16.21
CA PHE A 91 7.81 -5.51 15.58
C PHE A 91 8.97 -5.60 16.56
N ILE A 92 10.19 -5.68 16.01
CA ILE A 92 11.45 -5.56 16.74
C ILE A 92 12.34 -4.53 16.04
N ASN A 93 13.22 -3.89 16.81
CA ASN A 93 14.15 -2.89 16.27
C ASN A 93 15.49 -3.49 15.83
N ASP A 94 15.69 -4.81 16.03
CA ASP A 94 16.88 -5.51 15.54
C ASP A 94 16.91 -5.51 14.01
N VAL A 95 18.11 -5.31 13.46
CA VAL A 95 18.34 -5.42 12.01
C VAL A 95 18.32 -6.90 11.64
N VAL A 96 17.30 -7.31 10.88
CA VAL A 96 17.12 -8.70 10.44
C VAL A 96 17.25 -8.87 8.93
N TYR A 97 17.48 -7.78 8.20
CA TYR A 97 17.55 -7.80 6.75
C TYR A 97 18.52 -6.73 6.22
N PHE A 98 19.35 -7.12 5.27
CA PHE A 98 20.24 -6.22 4.54
C PHE A 98 19.81 -6.18 3.07
N TYR A 99 19.39 -5.01 2.61
CA TYR A 99 18.92 -4.81 1.25
C TYR A 99 20.04 -4.23 0.39
N SER A 100 20.47 -4.93 -0.66
CA SER A 100 21.48 -4.40 -1.58
C SER A 100 20.83 -3.57 -2.69
N ASP A 101 21.28 -2.33 -2.85
CA ASP A 101 20.88 -1.44 -3.95
C ASP A 101 21.84 -1.54 -5.16
N GLU A 102 22.81 -2.45 -5.14
CA GLU A 102 23.87 -2.56 -6.17
C GLU A 102 23.35 -3.07 -7.53
N ASN A 103 22.12 -3.59 -7.57
CA ASN A 103 21.52 -4.00 -8.83
C ASN A 103 20.96 -2.79 -9.60
N ALA A 104 21.81 -2.16 -10.42
CA ALA A 104 21.44 -1.06 -11.30
C ALA A 104 20.37 -1.44 -12.36
N ALA A 105 20.12 -2.73 -12.59
CA ALA A 105 19.03 -3.23 -13.44
C ALA A 105 17.70 -3.42 -12.66
N SER A 106 17.61 -2.93 -11.42
CA SER A 106 16.41 -3.05 -10.60
C SER A 106 15.17 -2.49 -11.31
N TYR A 107 14.15 -3.34 -11.36
CA TYR A 107 12.88 -3.14 -12.06
C TYR A 107 12.14 -1.85 -11.66
N THR A 108 12.43 -1.31 -10.47
CA THR A 108 11.70 -0.18 -9.87
C THR A 108 12.17 1.21 -10.31
N HIS A 109 13.25 1.35 -11.08
CA HIS A 109 13.82 2.66 -11.40
C HIS A 109 13.16 3.39 -12.58
N THR A 110 12.35 2.71 -13.40
CA THR A 110 11.67 3.32 -14.55
C THR A 110 10.17 3.18 -14.40
N ARG A 111 9.46 4.31 -14.26
CA ARG A 111 7.98 4.31 -14.23
C ARG A 111 7.47 4.04 -15.65
N SER A 112 6.96 2.84 -15.87
CA SER A 112 6.45 2.39 -17.17
C SER A 112 4.93 2.19 -17.12
N GLU A 113 4.28 2.23 -18.29
CA GLU A 113 2.87 1.87 -18.40
C GLU A 113 2.59 0.47 -17.82
N ARG A 114 3.50 -0.50 -18.04
CA ARG A 114 3.40 -1.84 -17.46
C ARG A 114 3.32 -1.79 -15.93
N HIS A 115 4.15 -0.97 -15.29
CA HIS A 115 4.14 -0.82 -13.83
C HIS A 115 2.85 -0.18 -13.34
N LEU A 116 2.34 0.84 -14.03
CA LEU A 116 1.06 1.46 -13.69
C LEU A 116 -0.10 0.45 -13.82
N ARG A 117 -0.16 -0.32 -14.91
CA ARG A 117 -1.22 -1.32 -15.11
C ARG A 117 -1.17 -2.39 -14.02
N SER A 118 0.03 -2.87 -13.67
CA SER A 118 0.20 -3.80 -12.54
C SER A 118 -0.24 -3.18 -11.21
N TYR A 119 0.14 -1.94 -10.94
CA TYR A 119 -0.28 -1.20 -9.74
C TYR A 119 -1.81 -1.04 -9.67
N LEU A 120 -2.49 -0.73 -10.79
CA LEU A 120 -3.95 -0.63 -10.83
C LEU A 120 -4.62 -1.98 -10.56
N LYS A 121 -4.09 -3.08 -11.11
CA LYS A 121 -4.55 -4.44 -10.79
C LYS A 121 -4.35 -4.78 -9.31
N ALA A 122 -3.20 -4.44 -8.72
CA ALA A 122 -2.95 -4.61 -7.29
C ALA A 122 -3.99 -3.85 -6.45
N ASN A 123 -4.29 -2.60 -6.81
CA ASN A 123 -5.33 -1.81 -6.15
C ASN A 123 -6.72 -2.41 -6.31
N ARG A 124 -7.03 -3.02 -7.46
CA ARG A 124 -8.31 -3.69 -7.70
C ARG A 124 -8.47 -4.91 -6.79
N ILE A 125 -7.43 -5.73 -6.66
CA ILE A 125 -7.43 -6.86 -5.72
C ILE A 125 -7.72 -6.39 -4.30
N VAL A 126 -7.07 -5.32 -3.84
CA VAL A 126 -7.32 -4.75 -2.51
C VAL A 126 -8.73 -4.19 -2.39
N LEU A 127 -9.19 -3.41 -3.37
CA LEU A 127 -10.54 -2.84 -3.38
C LEU A 127 -11.63 -3.92 -3.27
N ASP A 128 -11.50 -4.99 -4.04
CA ASP A 128 -12.48 -6.08 -4.08
C ASP A 128 -12.46 -6.87 -2.77
N PHE A 129 -11.27 -7.24 -2.30
CA PHE A 129 -11.12 -7.92 -1.03
C PHE A 129 -11.77 -7.14 0.13
N PHE A 130 -11.51 -5.84 0.25
CA PHE A 130 -12.11 -5.06 1.34
C PHE A 130 -13.62 -4.86 1.17
N LYS A 131 -14.13 -4.75 -0.06
CA LYS A 131 -15.59 -4.73 -0.28
C LYS A 131 -16.27 -6.02 0.16
N GLU A 132 -15.61 -7.15 -0.03
CA GLU A 132 -16.15 -8.47 0.31
C GLU A 132 -16.01 -8.77 1.81
N ASN A 133 -14.93 -8.31 2.46
CA ASN A 133 -14.58 -8.75 3.82
C ASN A 133 -14.80 -7.68 4.91
N ASP A 134 -14.77 -6.38 4.58
CA ASP A 134 -14.99 -5.29 5.55
C ASP A 134 -16.47 -4.87 5.61
N SER A 135 -17.33 -5.79 6.05
CA SER A 135 -18.79 -5.59 6.11
C SER A 135 -19.21 -4.38 6.96
N HIS A 136 -18.43 -4.06 7.99
CA HIS A 136 -18.65 -2.90 8.87
C HIS A 136 -18.01 -1.61 8.35
N CYS A 137 -17.34 -1.65 7.19
CA CYS A 137 -16.71 -0.50 6.54
C CYS A 137 -15.68 0.22 7.43
N ILE A 138 -14.99 -0.50 8.31
CA ILE A 138 -13.97 0.02 9.24
C ILE A 138 -12.85 0.72 8.46
N TYR A 139 -12.47 0.15 7.32
CA TYR A 139 -11.35 0.59 6.49
C TYR A 139 -11.81 1.37 5.25
N ASN A 140 -13.09 1.75 5.15
CA ASN A 140 -13.60 2.44 3.96
C ASN A 140 -12.87 3.77 3.68
N VAL A 141 -12.64 4.58 4.71
CA VAL A 141 -11.92 5.86 4.58
C VAL A 141 -10.47 5.66 4.10
N PRO A 142 -9.62 4.86 4.76
CA PRO A 142 -8.24 4.65 4.30
C PRO A 142 -8.17 3.96 2.93
N LEU A 143 -9.10 3.04 2.63
CA LEU A 143 -9.19 2.40 1.32
C LEU A 143 -9.49 3.45 0.22
N GLN A 144 -10.46 4.33 0.44
CA GLN A 144 -10.78 5.39 -0.53
C GLN A 144 -9.61 6.36 -0.72
N LEU A 145 -8.85 6.69 0.32
CA LEU A 145 -7.62 7.49 0.17
C LEU A 145 -6.59 6.79 -0.71
N GLY A 146 -6.40 5.48 -0.55
CA GLY A 146 -5.57 4.66 -1.43
C GLY A 146 -6.06 4.69 -2.88
N MET A 147 -7.36 4.55 -3.11
CA MET A 147 -7.92 4.61 -4.46
C MET A 147 -7.81 6.01 -5.09
N ILE A 148 -7.92 7.09 -4.32
CA ILE A 148 -7.63 8.45 -4.79
C ILE A 148 -6.13 8.60 -5.12
N ASN A 149 -5.23 7.98 -4.36
CA ASN A 149 -3.81 7.91 -4.72
C ASN A 149 -3.60 7.24 -6.08
N ALA A 150 -4.39 6.19 -6.39
CA ALA A 150 -4.28 5.52 -7.67
C ALA A 150 -4.71 6.43 -8.84
N LEU A 151 -5.80 7.20 -8.68
CA LEU A 151 -6.20 8.21 -9.67
C LEU A 151 -5.15 9.32 -9.83
N ARG A 152 -4.52 9.72 -8.73
CA ARG A 152 -3.41 10.67 -8.74
C ARG A 152 -2.24 10.10 -9.56
N CYS A 153 -1.86 8.84 -9.37
CA CYS A 153 -0.81 8.19 -10.17
C CYS A 153 -1.16 8.15 -11.66
N VAL A 154 -2.38 7.73 -12.02
CA VAL A 154 -2.88 7.75 -13.41
C VAL A 154 -2.70 9.12 -14.04
N ARG A 155 -3.05 10.20 -13.33
CA ARG A 155 -2.86 11.57 -13.83
C ARG A 155 -1.39 11.96 -13.96
N ILE A 156 -0.53 11.62 -13.00
CA ILE A 156 0.91 11.94 -13.06
C ILE A 156 1.57 11.19 -14.23
N ASP A 157 1.12 9.97 -14.51
CA ASP A 157 1.59 9.14 -15.63
C ASP A 157 1.01 9.58 -17.00
N GLY A 158 0.02 10.49 -17.02
CA GLY A 158 -0.68 10.86 -18.25
C GLY A 158 -1.47 9.70 -18.86
N TYR A 159 -1.83 8.70 -18.06
CA TYR A 159 -2.53 7.50 -18.53
C TYR A 159 -4.02 7.77 -18.71
N SER A 160 -4.63 7.10 -19.70
CA SER A 160 -6.07 7.24 -19.97
C SER A 160 -6.90 6.78 -18.77
N PHE A 161 -7.77 7.65 -18.27
CA PHE A 161 -8.72 7.28 -17.23
C PHE A 161 -9.72 6.22 -17.69
N ALA A 162 -10.07 6.19 -18.98
CA ALA A 162 -10.95 5.16 -19.53
C ALA A 162 -10.29 3.77 -19.47
N GLU A 163 -8.99 3.68 -19.76
CA GLU A 163 -8.24 2.41 -19.61
C GLU A 163 -7.98 2.09 -18.14
N ALA A 164 -7.71 3.09 -17.31
CA ALA A 164 -7.54 2.90 -15.88
C ALA A 164 -8.82 2.35 -15.21
N ASP A 165 -10.00 2.85 -15.58
CA ASP A 165 -11.27 2.41 -15.01
C ASP A 165 -11.62 0.96 -15.39
N LYS A 166 -11.10 0.43 -16.51
CA LYS A 166 -11.19 -1.00 -16.85
C LYS A 166 -10.37 -1.88 -15.91
N LEU A 167 -9.20 -1.39 -15.47
CA LEU A 167 -8.30 -2.12 -14.57
C LEU A 167 -8.68 -1.94 -13.09
N LEU A 168 -9.20 -0.77 -12.74
CA LEU A 168 -9.63 -0.38 -11.40
C LEU A 168 -10.97 0.37 -11.49
N PRO A 169 -12.12 -0.34 -11.48
CA PRO A 169 -13.45 0.28 -11.49
C PRO A 169 -13.83 0.85 -10.12
N TYR A 170 -13.01 1.77 -9.62
CA TYR A 170 -13.22 2.47 -8.36
C TYR A 170 -14.33 3.52 -8.49
N ARG A 171 -15.36 3.38 -7.65
CA ARG A 171 -16.46 4.33 -7.49
C ARG A 171 -16.36 5.01 -6.12
N PRO A 172 -16.01 6.30 -6.04
CA PRO A 172 -15.92 7.02 -4.77
C PRO A 172 -17.28 7.08 -4.06
N SER A 173 -17.28 6.91 -2.74
CA SER A 173 -18.45 7.04 -1.88
C SER A 173 -18.32 8.26 -0.96
N GLY A 174 -19.41 9.00 -0.74
CA GLY A 174 -19.38 10.26 0.01
C GLY A 174 -18.94 11.48 -0.81
N VAL A 175 -19.24 12.69 -0.31
CA VAL A 175 -19.03 13.95 -1.05
C VAL A 175 -17.53 14.26 -1.21
N LEU A 176 -16.76 14.11 -0.13
CA LEU A 176 -15.32 14.39 -0.12
C LEU A 176 -14.56 13.62 -1.19
N PHE A 177 -14.73 12.30 -1.24
CA PHE A 177 -14.00 11.44 -2.18
C PHE A 177 -14.47 11.62 -3.62
N ARG A 178 -15.76 11.91 -3.84
CA ARG A 178 -16.27 12.29 -5.17
C ARG A 178 -15.62 13.58 -5.68
N ILE A 179 -15.47 14.59 -4.82
CA ILE A 179 -14.78 15.84 -5.17
C ILE A 179 -13.31 15.56 -5.51
N LEU A 180 -12.57 14.87 -4.65
CA LEU A 180 -11.15 14.54 -4.90
C LEU A 180 -10.96 13.76 -6.19
N ALA A 181 -11.82 12.77 -6.45
CA ALA A 181 -11.78 11.99 -7.68
C ALA A 181 -12.07 12.87 -8.92
N ALA A 182 -13.06 13.76 -8.83
CA ALA A 182 -13.38 14.69 -9.91
C ALA A 182 -12.24 15.68 -10.16
N MET A 183 -11.54 16.15 -9.12
CA MET A 183 -10.36 16.99 -9.28
C MET A 183 -9.26 16.30 -10.09
N PHE A 184 -9.00 15.01 -9.85
CA PHE A 184 -8.00 14.26 -10.63
C PHE A 184 -8.49 13.86 -12.03
N ARG A 185 -9.77 13.55 -12.23
CA ARG A 185 -10.29 13.19 -13.56
C ARG A 185 -10.57 14.38 -14.47
N GLY A 186 -10.91 15.53 -13.89
CA GLY A 186 -11.33 16.73 -14.61
C GLY A 186 -10.19 17.70 -14.92
N THR A 187 -10.57 18.95 -15.21
CA THR A 187 -9.67 20.03 -15.63
C THR A 187 -8.98 20.77 -14.49
N CYS A 188 -9.27 20.41 -13.22
CA CYS A 188 -8.63 21.04 -12.06
C CYS A 188 -7.09 20.98 -12.18
N PRO A 189 -6.35 22.07 -11.97
CA PRO A 189 -4.90 22.05 -11.99
C PRO A 189 -4.31 21.00 -11.05
N PHE A 190 -3.35 20.20 -11.55
CA PHE A 190 -2.77 19.09 -10.78
C PHE A 190 -2.23 19.53 -9.41
N ARG A 191 -1.59 20.70 -9.33
CA ARG A 191 -1.05 21.23 -8.06
C ARG A 191 -2.13 21.42 -7.01
N LEU A 192 -3.32 21.90 -7.40
CA LEU A 192 -4.45 22.10 -6.49
C LEU A 192 -5.06 20.76 -6.08
N ALA A 193 -5.31 19.86 -7.03
CA ALA A 193 -5.82 18.51 -6.74
C ALA A 193 -4.87 17.75 -5.80
N ASN A 194 -3.57 17.83 -6.06
CA ASN A 194 -2.52 17.21 -5.26
C ASN A 194 -2.45 17.82 -3.85
N LEU A 195 -2.50 19.15 -3.71
CA LEU A 195 -2.51 19.80 -2.40
C LEU A 195 -3.73 19.40 -1.58
N ALA A 196 -4.93 19.41 -2.18
CA ALA A 196 -6.16 19.00 -1.51
C ALA A 196 -6.09 17.55 -1.03
N TYR A 197 -5.71 16.62 -1.91
CA TYR A 197 -5.53 15.22 -1.56
C TYR A 197 -4.50 15.01 -0.43
N LEU A 198 -3.31 15.61 -0.54
CA LEU A 198 -2.27 15.44 0.47
C LEU A 198 -2.68 16.01 1.83
N THR A 199 -3.44 17.12 1.83
CA THR A 199 -3.99 17.72 3.04
C THR A 199 -5.00 16.80 3.70
N VAL A 200 -5.97 16.30 2.93
CA VAL A 200 -6.98 15.36 3.41
C VAL A 200 -6.31 14.08 3.94
N ARG A 201 -5.39 13.49 3.18
CA ARG A 201 -4.65 12.29 3.60
C ARG A 201 -3.89 12.53 4.90
N LYS A 202 -3.22 13.68 5.06
CA LYS A 202 -2.50 14.03 6.29
C LYS A 202 -3.44 14.12 7.49
N ILE A 203 -4.61 14.74 7.33
CA ILE A 203 -5.62 14.85 8.40
C ILE A 203 -6.08 13.45 8.82
N TYR A 204 -6.57 12.63 7.90
CA TYR A 204 -7.10 11.31 8.21
C TYR A 204 -6.04 10.35 8.75
N SER A 205 -4.81 10.38 8.22
CA SER A 205 -3.72 9.53 8.71
C SER A 205 -3.37 9.75 10.19
N ARG A 206 -3.74 10.90 10.76
CA ARG A 206 -3.58 11.19 12.20
C ARG A 206 -4.75 10.69 13.04
N LEU A 207 -5.93 10.55 12.44
CA LEU A 207 -7.20 10.19 13.09
C LEU A 207 -7.45 8.68 13.15
N PHE A 208 -6.80 7.88 12.30
CA PHE A 208 -6.84 6.40 12.39
C PHE A 208 -6.18 5.88 13.64
#